data_AF-A0A7J2NL17-F1
#
_entry.id   AF-A0A7J2NL17-F1
#
_cell.length_a   1.000
_cell.length_b   1.000
_cell.length_c   1.000
_cell.angle_alpha   90.00
_cell.angle_beta   90.00
_cell.angle_gamma   90.00
#
_symmetry.space_group_name_H-M   'P 1'
#
loop_
_entity.id
_entity.type
_entity.pdbx_description
1 polymer ?
#
loop_
_entity_poly.entity_id
_entity_poly.type
_entity_poly.pdbx_seq_one_letter_code
_entity_poly.pdbx_strand_id
1 'polypeptide(L)'
;MKGKQWPKEDTDKLVELVDAKKPLDVIVSQFQGRSEGAIKQKIRRLGLEVVVPAQRIGTTTSELKIPKELPSVEEALKILAAALKRAAQDGLDKVEVQRLNVVATLARTYKELFADYVHYREIEAKLVELEVKYAKLTKA
;
A
#
# COMPACT_ATOMS: atom_id res chain seq x y z
N MET A 1 -9.06 12.88 16.32
CA MET A 1 -8.90 13.44 17.68
C MET A 1 -7.54 13.01 18.23
N LYS A 2 -6.70 13.94 18.70
CA LYS A 2 -5.42 13.60 19.34
C LYS A 2 -5.72 13.04 20.75
N GLY A 3 -5.30 11.81 21.03
CA GLY A 3 -5.52 11.18 22.33
C GLY A 3 -4.81 11.93 23.47
N LYS A 4 -5.34 11.82 24.69
CA LYS A 4 -4.76 12.42 25.92
C LYS A 4 -3.30 11.98 26.06
N GLN A 5 -2.39 12.95 26.21
CA GLN A 5 -0.96 12.68 26.37
C GLN A 5 -0.71 11.89 27.67
N TRP A 6 0.28 11.00 27.65
CA TRP A 6 0.70 10.26 28.84
C TRP A 6 1.68 11.13 29.66
N PRO A 7 1.32 11.54 30.89
CA PRO A 7 2.27 12.17 31.79
C PRO A 7 3.32 11.16 32.23
N LYS A 8 4.53 11.62 32.58
CA LYS A 8 5.66 10.76 32.96
C LYS A 8 5.35 9.90 34.19
N GLU A 9 4.66 10.46 35.17
CA GLU A 9 4.25 9.74 36.38
C GLU A 9 3.37 8.52 36.07
N ASP A 10 2.49 8.63 35.06
CA ASP A 10 1.63 7.52 34.66
C ASP A 10 2.38 6.47 33.85
N THR A 11 3.44 6.87 33.14
CA THR A 11 4.29 5.90 32.43
C THR A 11 5.12 5.10 33.41
N ASP A 12 5.66 5.74 34.44
CA ASP A 12 6.51 5.07 35.44
C ASP A 12 5.67 4.09 36.27
N LYS A 13 4.48 4.51 36.72
CA LYS A 13 3.50 3.62 37.37
C LYS A 13 3.09 2.44 36.49
N LEU A 14 2.93 2.65 35.18
CA LEU A 14 2.59 1.58 34.25
C LEU A 14 3.72 0.55 34.14
N VAL A 15 4.97 1.01 34.08
CA VAL A 15 6.16 0.14 34.08
C VAL A 15 6.19 -0.70 35.35
N GLU A 16 6.06 -0.08 36.53
CA GLU A 16 6.06 -0.79 37.82
C GLU A 16 4.95 -1.86 37.91
N LEU A 17 3.74 -1.54 37.46
CA LEU A 17 2.60 -2.47 37.52
C LEU A 17 2.76 -3.66 36.55
N VAL A 18 3.39 -3.44 35.40
CA VAL A 18 3.66 -4.48 34.41
C VAL A 18 4.85 -5.35 34.86
N ASP A 19 5.89 -4.76 35.42
CA ASP A 19 7.02 -5.49 36.01
C ASP A 19 6.58 -6.33 37.22
N ALA A 20 5.65 -5.81 38.03
CA ALA A 20 5.00 -6.54 39.12
C ALA A 20 4.02 -7.64 38.63
N LYS A 21 3.90 -7.88 37.32
CA LYS A 21 3.03 -8.88 36.69
C LYS A 21 1.56 -8.83 37.15
N LYS A 22 1.05 -7.62 37.45
CA LYS A 22 -0.35 -7.48 37.85
C LYS A 22 -1.28 -7.79 36.67
N PRO A 23 -2.46 -8.39 36.92
CA PRO A 23 -3.42 -8.65 35.85
C PRO A 23 -3.93 -7.33 35.25
N LEU A 24 -4.22 -7.34 33.95
CA LEU A 24 -4.54 -6.15 33.18
C LEU A 24 -5.74 -5.37 33.75
N ASP A 25 -6.73 -6.07 34.30
CA ASP A 25 -7.92 -5.47 34.92
C ASP A 25 -7.57 -4.57 36.12
N VAL A 26 -6.59 -5.00 36.92
CA VAL A 26 -6.05 -4.21 38.04
C VAL A 26 -5.27 -3.00 37.53
N ILE A 27 -4.54 -3.15 36.41
CA ILE A 27 -3.82 -2.02 35.78
C ILE A 27 -4.81 -0.98 35.25
N VAL A 28 -5.88 -1.41 34.57
CA VAL A 28 -6.92 -0.53 34.03
C VAL A 28 -7.60 0.25 35.16
N SER A 29 -7.89 -0.41 36.28
CA SER A 29 -8.52 0.20 37.44
C SER A 29 -7.69 1.33 38.09
N GLN A 30 -6.36 1.30 37.93
CA GLN A 30 -5.45 2.32 38.47
C GLN A 30 -5.38 3.58 37.61
N PHE A 31 -5.83 3.53 36.34
CA PHE A 31 -5.78 4.67 35.42
C PHE A 31 -7.19 5.17 35.08
N GLN A 32 -7.69 6.11 35.88
CA GLN A 32 -8.99 6.75 35.62
C GLN A 32 -9.00 7.50 34.29
N GLY A 33 -9.94 7.13 33.40
CA GLY A 33 -10.15 7.78 32.10
C GLY A 33 -9.30 7.24 30.95
N ARG A 34 -8.63 6.09 31.10
CA ARG A 34 -7.98 5.38 30.00
C ARG A 34 -8.69 4.07 29.70
N SER A 35 -8.96 3.80 28.42
CA SER A 35 -9.51 2.52 28.00
C SER A 35 -8.46 1.41 28.05
N GLU A 36 -8.91 0.17 28.21
CA GLU A 36 -8.07 -1.02 28.16
C GLU A 36 -7.19 -1.06 26.89
N GLY A 37 -7.76 -0.70 25.73
CA GLY A 37 -7.04 -0.63 24.46
C GLY A 37 -5.90 0.40 24.45
N ALA A 38 -6.09 1.55 25.12
CA ALA A 38 -5.06 2.58 25.22
C ALA A 38 -3.88 2.12 26.11
N ILE A 39 -4.17 1.34 27.15
CA ILE A 39 -3.16 0.77 28.05
C ILE A 39 -2.39 -0.35 27.34
N LYS A 40 -3.07 -1.31 26.68
CA LYS A 40 -2.43 -2.35 25.84
C LYS A 40 -1.50 -1.73 24.79
N GLN A 41 -1.97 -0.70 24.09
CA GLN A 41 -1.16 -0.02 23.08
C GLN A 41 0.05 0.70 23.69
N LYS A 42 -0.07 1.26 24.91
CA LYS A 42 1.05 1.91 25.60
C LYS A 42 2.08 0.88 26.09
N ILE A 43 1.65 -0.24 26.67
CA ILE A 43 2.52 -1.37 27.07
C ILE A 43 3.31 -1.86 25.85
N ARG A 44 2.64 -2.07 24.72
CA ARG A 44 3.28 -2.48 23.46
C ARG A 44 4.30 -1.44 22.94
N ARG A 45 3.98 -0.15 23.03
CA ARG A 45 4.91 0.94 22.63
C ARG A 45 6.12 1.07 23.55
N LEU A 46 5.97 0.73 24.83
CA LEU A 46 7.05 0.72 25.82
C LEU A 46 7.87 -0.59 25.79
N GLY A 47 7.45 -1.58 25.00
CA GLY A 47 8.18 -2.86 24.87
C GLY A 47 8.08 -3.76 26.09
N LEU A 48 7.11 -3.53 26.98
CA LEU A 48 6.94 -4.27 28.25
C LEU A 48 6.17 -5.59 28.07
N GLU A 49 5.84 -5.97 26.84
CA GLU A 49 5.05 -7.16 26.52
C GLU A 49 5.96 -8.38 26.34
N VAL A 50 5.83 -9.38 27.21
CA VAL A 50 6.40 -10.72 27.00
C VAL A 50 5.60 -11.37 25.87
N VAL A 51 6.19 -11.36 24.67
CA VAL A 51 5.57 -11.80 23.43
C VAL A 51 5.26 -13.30 23.48
N VAL A 52 3.99 -13.64 23.70
CA VAL A 52 3.43 -14.85 23.05
C VAL A 52 3.26 -14.46 21.57
N PRO A 53 3.80 -15.22 20.60
CA PRO A 53 3.84 -14.78 19.21
C PRO A 53 2.43 -14.77 18.62
N ALA A 54 1.73 -13.64 18.75
CA ALA A 54 0.59 -13.33 17.92
C ALA A 54 1.08 -13.22 16.47
N GLN A 55 0.36 -13.89 15.55
CA GLN A 55 0.60 -13.88 14.11
C GLN A 55 1.05 -12.50 13.63
N ARG A 56 2.24 -12.46 13.01
CA ARG A 56 2.81 -11.26 12.41
C ARG A 56 1.78 -10.66 11.45
N ILE A 57 1.14 -9.57 11.83
CA ILE A 57 0.49 -8.67 10.87
C ILE A 57 1.66 -8.05 10.10
N GLY A 58 1.98 -8.64 8.94
CA GLY A 58 3.04 -8.14 8.08
C GLY A 58 2.77 -6.69 7.74
N THR A 59 3.73 -5.81 8.05
CA THR A 59 3.79 -4.48 7.47
C THR A 59 3.90 -4.64 5.95
N THR A 60 2.91 -4.14 5.23
CA THR A 60 2.81 -4.22 3.77
C THR A 60 3.77 -3.24 3.12
N THR A 61 5.05 -3.58 3.12
CA THR A 61 6.03 -3.02 2.19
C THR A 61 6.62 -4.18 1.43
N SER A 62 5.80 -4.83 0.61
CA SER A 62 6.31 -5.72 -0.43
C SER A 62 6.95 -4.83 -1.50
N GLU A 63 8.25 -4.98 -1.72
CA GLU A 63 8.96 -4.31 -2.81
C GLU A 63 8.30 -4.70 -4.15
N LEU A 64 7.70 -3.71 -4.82
CA LEU A 64 7.13 -3.89 -6.15
C LEU A 64 8.27 -3.97 -7.16
N LYS A 65 8.42 -5.12 -7.81
CA LYS A 65 9.38 -5.29 -8.90
C LYS A 65 8.90 -4.52 -10.13
N ILE A 66 9.57 -3.41 -10.44
CA ILE A 66 9.31 -2.64 -11.66
C ILE A 66 9.83 -3.46 -12.85
N PRO A 67 9.00 -3.74 -13.87
CA PRO A 67 9.43 -4.49 -15.03
C PRO A 67 10.42 -3.66 -15.86
N LYS A 68 11.42 -4.32 -16.48
CA LYS A 68 12.42 -3.66 -17.34
C LYS A 68 11.79 -3.07 -18.62
N GLU A 69 10.77 -3.74 -19.12
CA GLU A 69 10.02 -3.35 -20.30
C GLU A 69 8.54 -3.24 -19.93
N LEU A 70 7.84 -2.34 -20.61
CA LEU A 70 6.40 -2.21 -20.44
C LEU A 70 5.71 -3.48 -20.95
N PRO A 71 4.71 -4.03 -20.24
CA PRO A 71 3.87 -5.08 -20.77
C PRO A 71 3.27 -4.68 -22.12
N SER A 72 3.02 -5.62 -23.01
CA SER A 72 2.29 -5.29 -24.25
C SER A 72 0.82 -4.96 -23.94
N VAL A 73 0.17 -4.21 -24.83
CA VAL A 73 -1.29 -3.98 -24.75
C VAL A 73 -2.06 -5.30 -24.78
N GLU A 74 -1.59 -6.28 -25.54
CA GLU A 74 -2.20 -7.61 -25.60
C GLU A 74 -2.15 -8.33 -24.24
N GLU A 75 -1.02 -8.25 -23.53
CA GLU A 75 -0.88 -8.82 -22.19
C GLU A 75 -1.82 -8.14 -21.19
N ALA A 76 -1.92 -6.81 -21.21
CA ALA A 76 -2.88 -6.08 -20.37
C ALA A 76 -4.34 -6.49 -20.68
N LEU A 77 -4.68 -6.67 -21.96
CA LEU A 77 -6.01 -7.14 -22.38
C LEU A 77 -6.29 -8.58 -21.96
N LYS A 78 -5.29 -9.47 -21.99
CA LYS A 78 -5.42 -10.85 -21.49
C LYS A 78 -5.70 -10.88 -19.98
N ILE A 79 -5.02 -10.04 -19.20
CA ILE A 79 -5.26 -9.88 -17.76
C ILE A 79 -6.68 -9.38 -17.51
N LEU A 80 -7.12 -8.36 -18.26
CA LEU A 80 -8.49 -7.84 -18.18
C LEU A 80 -9.53 -8.91 -18.52
N ALA A 81 -9.31 -9.68 -19.59
CA ALA A 81 -10.21 -10.75 -19.99
C ALA A 81 -10.32 -11.84 -18.91
N ALA A 82 -9.22 -12.18 -18.25
CA ALA A 82 -9.22 -13.10 -17.11
C ALA A 82 -10.00 -12.54 -15.91
N ALA A 83 -9.82 -11.25 -15.59
CA ALA A 83 -10.57 -10.58 -14.54
C ALA A 83 -12.07 -10.54 -14.83
N LEU A 84 -12.48 -10.27 -16.08
CA LEU A 84 -13.88 -10.31 -16.50
C LEU A 84 -14.48 -11.71 -16.36
N LYS A 85 -13.76 -12.75 -16.79
CA LYS A 85 -14.19 -14.15 -16.62
C LYS A 85 -14.38 -14.50 -15.14
N ARG A 86 -13.47 -14.07 -14.27
CA ARG A 86 -13.59 -14.28 -12.82
C ARG A 86 -14.76 -13.51 -12.22
N ALA A 87 -14.98 -12.27 -12.65
CA ALA A 87 -16.08 -11.44 -12.16
C ALA A 87 -17.47 -11.96 -12.54
N ALA A 88 -17.57 -12.77 -13.61
CA ALA A 88 -18.81 -13.41 -14.03
C ALA A 88 -19.14 -14.71 -13.25
N GLN A 89 -18.28 -15.14 -12.33
CA GLN A 89 -18.52 -16.32 -11.51
C GLN A 89 -19.28 -15.96 -10.22
N ASP A 90 -20.11 -16.89 -9.75
CA ASP A 90 -20.77 -16.77 -8.45
C ASP A 90 -19.80 -17.04 -7.29
N GLY A 91 -20.18 -16.64 -6.07
CA GLY A 91 -19.43 -16.94 -4.85
C GLY A 91 -18.25 -16.01 -4.57
N LEU A 92 -18.18 -14.86 -5.23
CA LEU A 92 -17.16 -13.84 -4.97
C LEU A 92 -17.42 -13.11 -3.64
N ASP A 93 -16.37 -12.93 -2.85
CA ASP A 93 -16.44 -12.06 -1.67
C ASP A 93 -16.29 -10.57 -2.03
N LYS A 94 -16.61 -9.68 -1.07
CA LYS A 94 -16.54 -8.23 -1.27
C LYS A 94 -15.13 -7.74 -1.64
N VAL A 95 -14.09 -8.37 -1.10
CA VAL A 95 -12.69 -8.01 -1.34
C VAL A 95 -12.27 -8.45 -2.74
N GLU A 96 -12.70 -9.61 -3.20
CA GLU A 96 -12.48 -10.11 -4.55
C GLU A 96 -13.15 -9.20 -5.58
N VAL A 97 -14.42 -8.81 -5.37
CA VAL A 97 -15.11 -7.85 -6.25
C VAL A 97 -14.34 -6.53 -6.34
N GLN A 98 -13.87 -6.00 -5.21
CA GLN A 98 -13.05 -4.79 -5.19
C GLN A 98 -11.75 -4.94 -5.97
N ARG A 99 -11.03 -6.06 -5.80
CA ARG A 99 -9.78 -6.34 -6.52
C ARG A 99 -10.01 -6.44 -8.02
N LEU A 100 -11.07 -7.13 -8.46
CA LEU A 100 -11.42 -7.26 -9.87
C LEU A 100 -11.74 -5.90 -10.49
N ASN A 101 -12.46 -5.03 -9.76
CA ASN A 101 -12.73 -3.67 -10.22
C ASN A 101 -11.46 -2.82 -10.34
N VAL A 102 -10.52 -2.96 -9.40
CA VAL A 102 -9.20 -2.31 -9.48
C VAL A 102 -8.45 -2.78 -10.73
N VAL A 103 -8.41 -4.09 -11.00
CA VAL A 103 -7.76 -4.63 -12.20
C VAL A 103 -8.41 -4.10 -13.47
N ALA A 104 -9.74 -4.05 -13.53
CA ALA A 104 -10.47 -3.52 -14.68
C ALA A 104 -10.15 -2.04 -14.95
N THR A 105 -10.10 -1.24 -13.89
CA THR A 105 -9.77 0.19 -13.96
C THR A 105 -8.33 0.39 -14.44
N LEU A 106 -7.37 -0.32 -13.85
CA LEU A 106 -5.96 -0.21 -14.20
C LEU A 106 -5.67 -0.63 -15.64
N ALA A 107 -6.31 -1.71 -16.13
CA ALA A 107 -6.14 -2.16 -17.51
C ALA A 107 -6.67 -1.12 -18.52
N ARG A 108 -7.78 -0.46 -18.20
CA ARG A 108 -8.32 0.63 -19.03
C ARG A 108 -7.36 1.81 -19.09
N THR A 109 -6.91 2.30 -17.93
CA THR A 109 -5.94 3.39 -17.84
C THR A 109 -4.64 3.06 -18.56
N TYR A 110 -4.17 1.81 -18.45
CA TYR A 110 -2.98 1.35 -19.15
C TYR A 110 -3.13 1.48 -20.68
N LYS A 111 -4.27 1.05 -21.24
CA LYS A 111 -4.55 1.16 -22.68
C LYS A 111 -4.54 2.61 -23.15
N GLU A 112 -5.16 3.51 -22.38
CA GLU A 112 -5.22 4.94 -22.70
C GLU A 112 -3.81 5.57 -22.69
N LEU A 113 -3.04 5.37 -21.61
CA LEU A 113 -1.66 5.89 -21.50
C LEU A 113 -0.70 5.29 -22.54
N PHE A 114 -0.89 4.03 -22.91
CA PHE A 114 -0.05 3.39 -23.92
C PHE A 114 -0.24 4.01 -25.31
N ALA A 115 -1.48 4.35 -25.67
CA ALA A 115 -1.75 5.02 -26.94
C ALA A 115 -1.03 6.38 -27.02
N ASP A 116 -1.11 7.16 -25.94
CA ASP A 116 -0.39 8.44 -25.85
C ASP A 116 1.13 8.22 -25.94
N TYR A 117 1.67 7.22 -25.25
CA TYR A 117 3.10 6.88 -25.32
C TYR A 117 3.56 6.54 -26.74
N VAL A 118 2.82 5.69 -27.46
CA VAL A 118 3.14 5.36 -28.85
C VAL A 118 3.13 6.61 -29.73
N HIS A 119 2.11 7.46 -29.57
CA HIS A 119 2.03 8.71 -30.31
C HIS A 119 3.23 9.63 -30.05
N TYR A 120 3.65 9.77 -28.78
CA TYR A 120 4.84 10.55 -28.44
C TYR A 120 6.11 9.99 -29.09
N ARG A 121 6.27 8.66 -29.14
CA ARG A 121 7.42 8.03 -29.81
C ARG A 121 7.46 8.30 -31.32
N GLU A 122 6.31 8.31 -31.98
CA GLU A 122 6.22 8.67 -33.39
C GLU A 122 6.61 10.12 -33.65
N ILE A 123 6.21 11.04 -32.76
CA ILE A 123 6.59 12.46 -32.83
C ILE A 123 8.11 12.63 -32.63
N GLU A 124 8.67 11.98 -31.61
CA GLU A 124 10.12 12.00 -31.35
C GLU A 124 10.91 11.53 -32.57
N ALA A 125 10.48 10.44 -33.21
CA ALA A 125 11.13 9.92 -34.42
C ALA A 125 11.10 10.92 -35.57
N LYS A 126 9.95 11.58 -35.81
CA LYS A 126 9.81 12.62 -36.84
C LYS A 126 10.66 13.84 -36.53
N LEU A 127 10.76 14.24 -35.26
CA LEU A 127 11.60 15.36 -34.83
C LEU A 127 13.07 15.08 -35.12
N VAL A 128 13.57 13.90 -34.75
CA VAL A 128 14.94 13.48 -35.04
C VAL A 128 15.20 13.48 -36.56
N GLU A 129 14.25 12.98 -37.36
CA GLU A 129 14.38 13.00 -38.83
C GLU A 129 14.46 14.43 -39.38
N LEU A 130 13.64 15.35 -38.85
CA LEU A 130 13.66 16.77 -39.21
C LEU A 130 14.98 17.43 -38.82
N GLU A 131 15.48 17.21 -37.61
CA GLU A 131 16.77 17.75 -37.15
C GLU A 131 17.91 17.29 -38.06
N VAL A 132 17.92 16.02 -38.47
CA VAL A 132 18.91 15.49 -39.42
C VAL A 132 18.80 16.16 -40.79
N LYS A 133 17.58 16.38 -41.31
CA LYS A 133 17.37 17.08 -42.59
C LYS A 133 17.84 18.53 -42.51
N TYR A 134 17.50 19.25 -41.45
CA TYR A 134 17.95 20.62 -41.23
C TYR A 134 19.46 20.72 -41.11
N ALA A 135 20.11 19.82 -40.36
CA ALA A 135 21.56 19.80 -40.22
C ALA A 135 22.29 19.53 -41.55
N LYS A 136 21.66 18.84 -42.50
CA LYS A 136 22.19 18.67 -43.86
C LYS A 136 22.04 19.94 -44.69
N LEU A 137 20.92 20.64 -44.56
CA LEU A 137 20.64 21.88 -45.29
C LEU A 137 21.50 23.05 -44.80
N THR A 138 21.82 23.13 -43.51
CA THR A 138 22.66 24.19 -42.93
C THR A 138 24.17 23.95 -43.13
N LYS A 139 24.56 22.76 -43.59
CA LYS A 139 25.94 22.40 -43.94
C LYS A 139 26.23 22.46 -45.44
N ALA A 140 25.22 22.71 -46.28
CA ALA A 140 25.34 22.94 -47.72
C ALA A 140 25.41 24.44 -48.02
#